data_AF-A0A968V3F2-F1
#
_entry.id   AF-A0A968V3F2-F1
#
_cell.length_a   1.000
_cell.length_b   1.000
_cell.length_c   1.000
_cell.angle_alpha   90.00
_cell.angle_beta   90.00
_cell.angle_gamma   90.00
#
_symmetry.space_group_name_H-M   'P 1'
#
loop_
_entity.id
_entity.type
_entity.pdbx_description
1 polymer ?
#
loop_
_entity_poly.entity_id
_entity_poly.type
_entity_poly.pdbx_seq_one_letter_code
_entity_poly.pdbx_strand_id
1 'polypeptide(L)' 'MGLERKMFRGMFAPSEVVQLKQPCFTPSGLFEPGKYKVADLPDIAFEMGLVDRLPPVKGNNLESGNSETLPEKESD' A
#
# COMPACT_ATOMS: atom_id res chain seq x y z
N MET A 1 -23.11 -12.77 -0.16
CA MET A 1 -21.68 -12.90 0.18
C MET A 1 -20.91 -12.09 -0.85
N GLY A 2 -20.41 -10.93 -0.44
CA GLY A 2 -19.78 -9.97 -1.35
C GLY A 2 -18.49 -10.53 -1.91
N LEU A 3 -18.35 -10.53 -3.24
CA LEU A 3 -17.08 -10.78 -3.90
C LEU A 3 -16.15 -9.61 -3.54
N GLU A 4 -15.43 -9.72 -2.43
CA GLU A 4 -14.30 -8.85 -2.15
C GLU A 4 -13.35 -9.00 -3.33
N ARG A 5 -13.21 -7.93 -4.12
CA ARG A 5 -12.41 -7.94 -5.34
C ARG A 5 -10.94 -8.07 -4.91
N LYS A 6 -10.48 -9.30 -4.73
CA LYS A 6 -9.07 -9.62 -4.51
C LYS A 6 -8.27 -8.98 -5.64
N MET A 7 -7.52 -7.94 -5.31
CA MET A 7 -6.59 -7.32 -6.24
C MET A 7 -5.35 -8.19 -6.24
N PHE A 8 -5.17 -9.08 -7.21
CA PHE A 8 -3.96 -9.92 -7.26
C PHE A 8 -2.80 -9.12 -7.88
N ARG A 9 -1.54 -9.43 -7.51
CA ARG A 9 -0.35 -8.69 -7.98
C ARG A 9 -0.30 -8.56 -9.51
N GLY A 10 -0.73 -9.60 -10.22
CA GLY A 10 -0.77 -9.61 -11.69
C GLY A 10 -1.75 -8.64 -12.36
N MET A 11 -2.59 -7.92 -11.59
CA MET A 11 -3.39 -6.79 -12.12
C MET A 11 -2.56 -5.51 -12.28
N PHE A 12 -1.36 -5.46 -11.69
CA PHE A 12 -0.51 -4.29 -11.66
C PHE A 12 0.80 -4.55 -12.43
N ALA A 13 1.35 -3.51 -13.06
CA ALA A 13 2.68 -3.62 -13.64
C ALA A 13 3.74 -3.67 -12.51
N PRO A 14 4.87 -4.38 -12.68
CA PRO A 14 5.92 -4.45 -11.66
C PRO A 14 6.53 -3.07 -11.34
N SER A 15 6.51 -2.15 -12.32
CA SER A 15 6.94 -0.76 -12.17
C SER A 15 5.83 0.18 -11.68
N GLU A 16 4.61 -0.33 -11.46
CA GLU A 16 3.48 0.46 -10.96
C GLU A 16 3.66 0.76 -9.46
N VAL A 17 3.17 1.92 -9.04
CA VAL A 17 3.17 2.33 -7.63
C VAL A 17 1.75 2.16 -7.09
N VAL A 18 1.63 1.43 -6.00
CA VAL A 18 0.37 1.20 -5.27
C VAL A 18 0.45 1.86 -3.89
N GLN A 19 -0.72 2.14 -3.33
CA GLN A 19 -0.83 2.67 -1.98
C GLN A 19 -1.19 1.52 -1.03
N LEU A 20 -0.30 1.20 -0.10
CA LEU A 20 -0.61 0.35 1.03
C LEU A 20 -1.46 1.15 2.03
N LYS A 21 -2.70 0.71 2.28
CA LYS A 21 -3.64 1.39 3.18
C LYS A 21 -3.55 0.94 4.63
N GLN A 22 -3.03 -0.26 4.85
CA GLN A 22 -2.94 -0.90 6.15
C GLN A 22 -1.56 -1.52 6.35
N PRO A 23 -1.04 -1.54 7.58
CA PRO A 23 0.25 -2.18 7.85
C PRO A 23 0.23 -3.65 7.42
N CYS A 24 1.25 -4.07 6.68
CA CYS A 24 1.40 -5.46 6.24
C CYS A 24 2.52 -6.13 7.03
N PHE A 25 2.16 -7.11 7.84
CA PHE A 25 3.10 -7.94 8.58
C PHE A 25 3.55 -9.09 7.71
N THR A 26 4.85 -9.17 7.46
CA THR A 26 5.43 -10.17 6.56
C THR A 26 6.60 -10.86 7.26
N PRO A 27 7.04 -12.03 6.78
CA PRO A 27 8.21 -12.70 7.32
C PRO A 27 9.48 -11.84 7.22
N SER A 28 9.53 -10.94 6.24
CA SER A 28 10.65 -10.02 6.01
C SER A 28 10.63 -8.80 6.94
N GLY A 29 9.49 -8.50 7.58
CA GLY A 29 9.31 -7.32 8.42
C GLY A 29 7.92 -6.70 8.33
N LEU A 30 7.77 -5.54 8.96
CA LEU A 30 6.56 -4.72 8.93
C LEU A 30 6.66 -3.69 7.80
N PHE A 31 5.63 -3.64 6.95
CA PHE A 31 5.45 -2.58 5.96
C PHE A 31 4.40 -1.61 6.47
N GLU A 32 4.76 -0.34 6.60
CA GLU A 32 3.87 0.73 7.03
C GLU A 32 2.97 1.20 5.87
N PRO A 33 1.75 1.70 6.14
CA PRO A 33 0.89 2.24 5.10
C PRO A 33 1.59 3.41 4.36
N GLY A 34 1.70 3.29 3.04
CA GLY A 34 2.52 4.19 2.23
C GLY A 34 2.50 3.86 0.74
N LYS A 35 3.25 4.61 -0.06
CA LYS A 35 3.40 4.35 -1.50
C LYS A 35 4.56 3.41 -1.74
N TYR A 36 4.30 2.30 -2.40
CA TYR A 36 5.33 1.31 -2.73
C TYR A 36 5.22 0.88 -4.18
N LYS A 37 6.35 0.50 -4.77
CA LYS A 37 6.29 -0.20 -6.06
C LYS A 37 5.75 -1.59 -5.84
N VAL A 38 5.06 -2.10 -6.84
CA VAL A 38 4.54 -3.47 -6.83
C VAL A 38 5.67 -4.50 -6.67
N ALA A 39 6.85 -4.22 -7.21
CA ALA A 39 8.03 -5.05 -7.03
C ALA A 39 8.59 -5.08 -5.60
N ASP A 40 8.33 -4.02 -4.80
CA ASP A 40 8.85 -3.89 -3.43
C ASP A 40 7.88 -4.45 -2.37
N LEU A 41 6.61 -4.66 -2.74
CA LEU A 41 5.60 -5.24 -1.84
C LEU A 41 5.44 -6.76 -2.08
N PRO A 42 5.23 -7.53 -1.01
CA PRO A 42 4.97 -8.95 -1.13
C PRO A 42 3.57 -9.22 -1.68
N ASP A 43 3.42 -10.32 -2.41
CA ASP A 43 2.15 -10.76 -3.02
C ASP A 43 1.00 -10.82 -2.01
N ILE A 44 1.29 -11.17 -0.75
CA ILE A 44 0.29 -11.28 0.32
C ILE A 44 -0.43 -9.95 0.59
N ALA A 45 0.25 -8.80 0.41
CA ALA A 45 -0.38 -7.48 0.58
C ALA A 45 -1.49 -7.24 -0.46
N PHE A 46 -1.31 -7.79 -1.66
CA PHE A 46 -2.27 -7.77 -2.76
C PHE A 46 -3.41 -8.77 -2.51
N GLU A 47 -3.06 -10.02 -2.16
CA GLU A 47 -4.03 -11.07 -1.88
C GLU A 47 -4.98 -10.73 -0.73
N MET A 48 -4.47 -10.04 0.30
CA MET A 48 -5.26 -9.54 1.44
C MET A 48 -6.01 -8.24 1.13
N GLY A 49 -5.84 -7.64 -0.06
CA GLY A 49 -6.52 -6.40 -0.45
C GLY A 49 -6.08 -5.19 0.38
N LEU A 50 -4.87 -5.21 0.96
CA LEU A 50 -4.33 -4.10 1.77
C LEU A 50 -3.85 -2.93 0.91
N VAL A 51 -3.72 -3.16 -0.41
CA VAL A 51 -3.22 -2.21 -1.39
C VAL A 51 -4.36 -1.65 -2.23
N ASP A 52 -4.21 -0.39 -2.62
CA ASP A 52 -5.12 0.32 -3.50
C ASP A 52 -4.39 0.85 -4.73
N ARG A 53 -5.08 0.85 -5.87
CA ARG A 53 -4.52 1.32 -7.13
C ARG A 53 -4.54 2.83 -7.16
N LEU A 54 -3.36 3.45 -7.21
CA LEU A 54 -3.29 4.89 -7.43
C LEU A 54 -3.75 5.22 -8.86
N PRO A 55 -4.53 6.30 -9.05
CA PRO A 55 -4.89 6.75 -10.39
C PRO A 55 -3.60 7.05 -11.17
N PRO A 56 -3.52 6.72 -12.47
CA PRO A 56 -2.38 7.09 -13.28
C PRO A 56 -2.29 8.62 -13.27
N VAL A 57 -1.27 9.17 -12.60
CA VAL A 57 -1.06 10.61 -12.47
C VAL A 57 -0.80 11.20 -13.85
N LYS A 58 -1.87 11.65 -14.51
CA LYS A 58 -1.82 12.37 -15.77
C LYS A 58 -1.67 13.85 -15.43
N GLY A 59 -0.43 14.29 -15.34
CA GLY A 59 -0.06 15.71 -15.30
C GLY A 59 0.22 16.26 -13.91
N ASN A 60 1.49 16.62 -13.70
CA ASN A 60 1.99 17.75 -12.94
C ASN A 60 1.13 18.26 -11.75
N ASN A 61 1.28 17.68 -10.56
CA ASN A 61 1.38 18.50 -9.35
C ASN A 61 2.15 17.76 -8.25
N LEU A 62 3.20 18.43 -7.79
CA LEU A 62 4.03 18.08 -6.65
C LEU A 62 3.24 18.41 -5.39
N GLU A 63 2.42 17.50 -4.89
CA GLU A 63 1.80 17.66 -3.57
C GLU A 63 2.48 16.74 -2.56
N SER A 64 3.33 17.37 -1.77
CA SER A 64 3.95 16.87 -0.55
C SER A 64 2.88 16.38 0.42
N GLY A 65 2.77 15.05 0.56
CA GLY A 65 1.98 14.41 1.62
C GLY A 65 2.93 13.93 2.71
N ASN A 66 3.29 14.82 3.62
CA ASN A 66 3.76 14.45 4.95
C ASN A 66 2.59 13.74 5.66
N SER A 67 2.75 12.47 6.00
CA SER A 67 1.84 11.78 6.92
C SER A 67 2.63 11.39 8.16
N GLU A 68 2.82 12.38 9.03
CA GLU A 68 2.90 12.16 10.47
C GLU A 68 1.66 11.36 10.90
N THR A 69 1.87 10.21 11.54
CA THR A 69 1.29 9.85 12.85
C THR A 69 1.92 8.52 13.26
N LEU A 70 3.06 8.57 13.95
CA LEU A 70 3.41 7.50 14.89
C LEU A 70 2.36 7.55 16.02
N PRO A 71 1.71 6.43 16.39
CA PRO A 71 0.99 6.41 17.65
C PRO A 71 2.03 6.43 18.77
N GLU A 72 2.25 7.61 19.34
CA GLU A 72 2.83 7.74 20.68
C GLU A 72 1.93 6.92 21.61
N LYS A 73 2.46 5.80 22.07
CA LYS A 73 1.89 5.00 23.14
C LYS A 73 1.89 5.88 24.39
N GLU A 74 0.75 6.46 24.72
CA GLU A 74 0.48 7.01 26.04
C GLU A 74 0.55 5.84 27.04
N SER A 75 1.45 5.96 28.03
CA SER A 75 1.58 5.05 29.16
C SER A 75 2.09 5.85 30.35
N ASP A 76 1.15 6.31 31.18
CA ASP A 76 1.30 6.39 32.64
C ASP A 76 -0.08 6.18 33.29
#